data_AF-A0A8B8DLR3-F1
#
_entry.id   AF-A0A8B8DLR3-F1
#
_cell.length_a   1.000
_cell.length_b   1.000
_cell.length_c   1.000
_cell.angle_alpha   90.00
_cell.angle_beta   90.00
_cell.angle_gamma   90.00
#
_symmetry.space_group_name_H-M   'P 1'
#
loop_
_entity.id
_entity.type
_entity.pdbx_description
1 polymer ?
#
loop_
_entity_poly.entity_id
_entity_poly.type
_entity_poly.pdbx_seq_one_letter_code
_entity_poly.pdbx_strand_id
1 'polypeptide(L)'
;MVITFGREVRVIQYYSNDHRTISKCVDELECEGGSPLEAGVVLSLSGIQATSYSSIGSFHVRTRIVIITDGKPTGLNDCDDVPMDTFRFNMVCESVVNKVKRISNMNPIFCIPVGNDPDLCFLGTLMLGSNGGKLIPFHEARQFGRYALNIEMASKVLENMPLEQRFSKDLIKLQVSRIKKVSDQDFEDICEIIGNTHVYCSKMPKDVEETEEEDDNEMEFQERDPIAPNVGTRVKRGPDWMWKNQDGRGAGTVVGHGTRNGWINVEWDTGLALRYRYGWNGFETAYDVEPCDEPRILLNQKIATGCLVRRGPDWKWGEQDGKAGNIGTVYRLKTPTEIYVRWPNGNKSNYRFGYKDCYDVELCDPFDMLVRETLRRQNEETTASHKLCASKTMDSVTYWCTSDDSASANTNSYSWNDVINTNHSSEIHSGKLYFKNSSQNSKRKVWQWRAEDNRWIDFPRDANDVIEKGFSRGDVATVIVILNGHPCRINLKKRIMVNTKSGAVTDIQ
;
A
#
# COMPACT_ATOMS: atom_id res chain seq x y z
N MET A 1 14.40 18.02 -19.02
CA MET A 1 15.39 17.16 -19.68
C MET A 1 14.72 15.84 -20.05
N VAL A 2 15.00 15.29 -21.22
CA VAL A 2 14.49 13.98 -21.68
C VAL A 2 15.69 13.07 -21.89
N ILE A 3 15.67 11.91 -21.22
CA ILE A 3 16.69 10.87 -21.29
C ILE A 3 16.07 9.63 -21.89
N THR A 4 16.82 9.00 -22.79
CA THR A 4 16.51 7.67 -23.33
C THR A 4 17.43 6.64 -22.68
N PHE A 5 16.91 5.43 -22.46
CA PHE A 5 17.66 4.31 -21.89
C PHE A 5 17.33 2.99 -22.60
N GLY A 6 17.40 2.98 -23.94
CA GLY A 6 17.20 1.79 -24.78
C GLY A 6 18.55 1.21 -25.24
N ARG A 7 18.64 0.85 -26.53
CA ARG A 7 19.91 0.50 -27.21
C ARG A 7 21.03 1.49 -26.89
N GLU A 8 20.72 2.77 -26.85
CA GLU A 8 21.62 3.82 -26.40
C GLU A 8 21.03 4.59 -25.22
N VAL A 9 21.87 4.82 -24.21
CA VAL A 9 21.53 5.69 -23.07
C VAL A 9 22.09 7.09 -23.34
N ARG A 10 21.21 8.07 -23.55
CA ARG A 10 21.63 9.45 -23.85
C ARG A 10 20.58 10.49 -23.49
N VAL A 11 21.05 11.72 -23.26
CA VAL A 11 20.20 12.91 -23.19
C VAL A 11 19.83 13.30 -24.61
N ILE A 12 18.53 13.28 -24.94
CA ILE A 12 18.05 13.70 -26.27
C ILE A 12 17.53 15.15 -26.27
N GLN A 13 17.17 15.67 -25.10
CA GLN A 13 16.70 17.05 -24.95
C GLN A 13 17.07 17.58 -23.57
N TYR A 14 17.81 18.69 -23.51
CA TYR A 14 18.07 19.41 -22.26
C TYR A 14 16.82 20.18 -21.78
N TYR A 15 16.90 20.85 -20.64
CA TYR A 15 15.77 21.65 -20.13
C TYR A 15 15.28 22.67 -21.17
N SER A 16 13.97 22.68 -21.40
CA SER A 16 13.31 23.56 -22.35
C SER A 16 11.89 23.83 -21.89
N ASN A 17 11.40 25.05 -22.12
CA ASN A 17 9.99 25.42 -21.96
C ASN A 17 9.25 25.36 -23.30
N ASP A 18 9.93 25.02 -24.39
CA ASP A 18 9.31 24.83 -25.70
C ASP A 18 8.81 23.40 -25.88
N HIS A 19 7.49 23.25 -25.75
CA HIS A 19 6.79 22.00 -25.98
C HIS A 19 7.05 21.40 -27.37
N ARG A 20 7.22 22.23 -28.42
CA ARG A 20 7.39 21.73 -29.80
C ARG A 20 8.69 20.96 -29.93
N THR A 21 9.76 21.52 -29.39
CA THR A 21 11.07 20.86 -29.36
C THR A 21 11.00 19.53 -28.60
N ILE A 22 10.38 19.51 -27.42
CA ILE A 22 10.24 18.27 -26.62
C ILE A 22 9.39 17.22 -27.35
N SER A 23 8.25 17.61 -27.93
CA SER A 23 7.37 16.71 -28.69
C SER A 23 8.11 16.07 -29.85
N LYS A 24 8.79 16.90 -30.66
CA LYS A 24 9.55 16.42 -31.81
C LYS A 24 10.62 15.40 -31.42
N CYS A 25 11.37 15.66 -30.33
CA CYS A 25 12.37 14.71 -29.83
C CYS A 25 11.78 13.37 -29.41
N VAL A 26 10.53 13.35 -28.92
CA VAL A 26 9.84 12.12 -28.51
C VAL A 26 9.21 11.40 -29.70
N ASP A 27 8.65 12.13 -30.66
CA ASP A 27 8.03 11.58 -31.88
C ASP A 27 9.06 10.86 -32.78
N GLU A 28 10.34 11.25 -32.68
CA GLU A 28 11.46 10.65 -33.42
C GLU A 28 12.11 9.45 -32.69
N LEU A 29 11.56 9.00 -31.55
CA LEU A 29 12.10 7.87 -30.79
C LEU A 29 11.75 6.52 -31.40
N GLU A 30 12.76 5.68 -31.56
CA GLU A 30 12.62 4.27 -31.90
C GLU A 30 12.85 3.41 -30.65
N CYS A 31 11.90 2.54 -30.33
CA CYS A 31 12.01 1.62 -29.19
C CYS A 31 12.80 0.38 -29.61
N GLU A 32 14.03 0.24 -29.11
CA GLU A 32 14.92 -0.86 -29.47
C GLU A 32 15.97 -1.14 -28.38
N GLY A 33 16.50 -2.37 -28.37
CA GLY A 33 17.51 -2.84 -27.42
C GLY A 33 16.94 -3.16 -26.03
N GLY A 34 17.85 -3.44 -25.09
CA GLY A 34 17.53 -3.62 -23.67
C GLY A 34 17.10 -2.31 -23.00
N SER A 35 16.78 -2.41 -21.71
CA SER A 35 16.33 -1.31 -20.84
C SER A 35 17.33 -1.02 -19.70
N PRO A 36 18.54 -0.48 -19.98
CA PRO A 36 19.55 -0.11 -18.98
C PRO A 36 19.12 1.09 -18.10
N LEU A 37 18.07 0.91 -17.31
CA LEU A 37 17.45 1.94 -16.48
C LEU A 37 18.42 2.54 -15.46
N GLU A 38 19.35 1.74 -14.91
CA GLU A 38 20.36 2.24 -13.95
C GLU A 38 21.15 3.41 -14.55
N ALA A 39 21.59 3.27 -15.81
CA ALA A 39 22.35 4.29 -16.51
C ALA A 39 21.50 5.54 -16.78
N GLY A 40 20.22 5.36 -17.13
CA GLY A 40 19.28 6.48 -17.27
C GLY A 40 19.09 7.24 -15.97
N VAL A 41 18.95 6.54 -14.85
CA VAL A 41 18.88 7.13 -13.49
C VAL A 41 20.15 7.88 -13.15
N VAL A 42 21.33 7.29 -13.39
CA VAL A 42 22.62 7.96 -13.14
C VAL A 42 22.76 9.22 -14.00
N LEU A 43 22.37 9.16 -15.28
CA LEU A 43 22.44 10.31 -16.17
C LEU A 43 21.51 11.43 -15.71
N SER A 44 20.37 11.10 -15.10
CA SER A 44 19.42 12.09 -14.57
C SER A 44 20.01 13.00 -13.48
N LEU A 45 21.05 12.53 -12.76
CA LEU A 45 21.76 13.31 -11.75
C LEU A 45 22.36 14.60 -12.31
N SER A 46 22.85 14.57 -13.55
CA SER A 46 23.39 15.76 -14.23
C SER A 46 22.34 16.86 -14.37
N GLY A 47 21.09 16.47 -14.64
CA GLY A 47 19.96 17.38 -14.68
C GLY A 47 19.62 17.95 -13.31
N ILE A 48 19.66 17.13 -12.26
CA ILE A 48 19.39 17.57 -10.89
C ILE A 48 20.45 18.56 -10.42
N GLN A 49 21.73 18.29 -10.66
CA GLN A 49 22.83 19.17 -10.26
C GLN A 49 22.77 20.53 -10.95
N ALA A 50 22.34 20.58 -12.21
CA ALA A 50 22.19 21.83 -12.95
C ALA A 50 21.07 22.72 -12.39
N THR A 51 19.98 22.10 -11.93
CA THR A 51 18.83 22.80 -11.33
C THR A 51 18.20 21.92 -10.26
N SER A 52 18.51 22.14 -8.99
CA SER A 52 18.00 21.28 -7.91
C SER A 52 16.57 21.63 -7.47
N TYR A 53 16.15 22.88 -7.64
CA TYR A 53 14.82 23.39 -7.29
C TYR A 53 14.41 24.58 -8.17
N SER A 54 13.12 24.91 -8.14
CA SER A 54 12.54 26.09 -8.78
C SER A 54 11.41 26.65 -7.92
N SER A 55 11.32 27.97 -7.84
CA SER A 55 10.23 28.63 -7.12
C SER A 55 9.01 28.79 -8.01
N ILE A 56 7.85 28.33 -7.55
CA ILE A 56 6.54 28.51 -8.20
C ILE A 56 5.61 29.17 -7.18
N GLY A 57 5.48 30.51 -7.28
CA GLY A 57 4.83 31.31 -6.25
C GLY A 57 5.54 31.15 -4.90
N SER A 58 4.77 30.84 -3.85
CA SER A 58 5.26 30.52 -2.50
C SER A 58 5.92 29.13 -2.36
N PHE A 59 5.84 28.28 -3.38
CA PHE A 59 6.39 26.92 -3.33
C PHE A 59 7.83 26.85 -3.84
N HIS A 60 8.65 26.04 -3.18
CA HIS A 60 9.98 25.61 -3.58
C HIS A 60 9.89 24.17 -4.10
N VAL A 61 9.77 24.02 -5.42
CA VAL A 61 9.54 22.74 -6.07
C VAL A 61 10.88 22.11 -6.45
N ARG A 62 11.17 20.95 -5.89
CA ARG A 62 12.34 20.14 -6.26
C ARG A 62 12.21 19.58 -7.67
N THR A 63 13.34 19.34 -8.31
CA THR A 63 13.37 18.70 -9.64
C THR A 63 12.75 17.31 -9.56
N ARG A 64 11.73 17.08 -10.38
CA ARG A 64 10.99 15.82 -10.44
C ARG A 64 11.64 14.88 -11.45
N ILE A 65 11.74 13.61 -11.11
CA ILE A 65 12.12 12.56 -12.07
C ILE A 65 10.85 11.81 -12.43
N VAL A 66 10.60 11.68 -13.74
CA VAL A 66 9.48 10.89 -14.26
C VAL A 66 10.07 9.74 -15.06
N ILE A 67 9.85 8.51 -14.61
CA ILE A 67 10.32 7.28 -15.23
C ILE A 67 9.14 6.63 -15.94
N ILE A 68 9.24 6.46 -17.25
CA ILE A 68 8.21 5.80 -18.08
C ILE A 68 8.81 4.48 -18.55
N THR A 69 8.32 3.36 -18.02
CA THR A 69 8.91 2.03 -18.26
C THR A 69 7.92 0.92 -17.91
N ASP A 70 8.17 -0.28 -18.40
CA ASP A 70 7.49 -1.51 -17.97
C ASP A 70 8.09 -2.10 -16.68
N GLY A 71 9.13 -1.49 -16.11
CA GLY A 71 9.73 -1.95 -14.85
C GLY A 71 10.57 -3.22 -14.98
N LYS A 72 11.03 -3.55 -16.19
CA LYS A 72 11.88 -4.73 -16.44
C LYS A 72 13.28 -4.28 -16.87
N PRO A 73 14.12 -3.81 -15.93
CA PRO A 73 15.44 -3.27 -16.28
C PRO A 73 16.39 -4.38 -16.74
N THR A 74 17.29 -4.04 -17.67
CA THR A 74 18.40 -4.89 -18.10
C THR A 74 19.73 -4.30 -17.64
N GLY A 75 20.76 -5.12 -17.55
CA GLY A 75 22.13 -4.66 -17.31
C GLY A 75 22.68 -3.88 -18.52
N LEU A 76 23.67 -3.02 -18.26
CA LEU A 76 24.32 -2.20 -19.29
C LEU A 76 25.04 -3.03 -20.38
N ASN A 77 25.56 -4.20 -19.97
CA ASN A 77 26.34 -5.11 -20.82
C ASN A 77 25.59 -6.40 -21.14
N ASP A 78 24.28 -6.47 -20.83
CA ASP A 78 23.51 -7.66 -21.15
C ASP A 78 23.36 -7.77 -22.66
N CYS A 79 23.76 -8.91 -23.21
CA CYS A 79 23.58 -9.23 -24.62
C CYS A 79 22.18 -9.82 -24.81
N ASP A 80 21.45 -9.34 -25.81
CA ASP A 80 20.09 -9.78 -26.15
C ASP A 80 19.99 -11.31 -26.40
N ASP A 81 21.12 -11.98 -26.67
CA ASP A 81 21.21 -13.41 -26.97
C ASP A 81 21.18 -14.33 -25.74
N VAL A 82 21.33 -13.79 -24.52
CA VAL A 82 21.33 -14.60 -23.27
C VAL A 82 20.05 -14.34 -22.49
N PRO A 83 19.18 -15.35 -22.29
CA PRO A 83 17.98 -15.19 -21.48
C PRO A 83 18.31 -14.71 -20.06
N MET A 84 17.71 -13.60 -19.67
CA MET A 84 17.84 -13.06 -18.31
C MET A 84 17.23 -14.04 -17.31
N ASP A 85 18.06 -14.60 -16.42
CA ASP A 85 17.57 -15.43 -15.32
C ASP A 85 17.06 -14.57 -14.15
N THR A 86 16.26 -15.19 -13.27
CA THR A 86 15.64 -14.50 -12.12
C THR A 86 16.67 -13.90 -11.16
N PHE A 87 17.85 -14.52 -11.02
CA PHE A 87 18.88 -14.05 -10.11
C PHE A 87 19.53 -12.76 -10.62
N ARG A 88 19.93 -12.73 -11.90
CA ARG A 88 20.48 -11.55 -12.56
C ARG A 88 19.49 -10.40 -12.62
N PHE A 89 18.23 -10.71 -12.93
CA PHE A 89 17.15 -9.72 -12.91
C PHE A 89 17.05 -9.05 -11.53
N ASN A 90 17.04 -9.84 -10.46
CA ASN A 90 16.97 -9.30 -9.09
C ASN A 90 18.20 -8.44 -8.75
N MET A 91 19.40 -8.82 -9.18
CA MET A 91 20.61 -8.00 -8.98
C MET A 91 20.53 -6.64 -9.68
N VAL A 92 20.04 -6.61 -10.93
CA VAL A 92 19.84 -5.35 -11.68
C VAL A 92 18.80 -4.49 -10.98
N CYS A 93 17.67 -5.08 -10.58
CA CYS A 93 16.64 -4.39 -9.82
C CYS A 93 17.18 -3.78 -8.52
N GLU A 94 17.95 -4.54 -7.75
CA GLU A 94 18.57 -4.06 -6.51
C GLU A 94 19.54 -2.89 -6.76
N SER A 95 20.36 -2.99 -7.82
CA SER A 95 21.27 -1.92 -8.22
C SER A 95 20.53 -0.63 -8.54
N VAL A 96 19.47 -0.71 -9.36
CA VAL A 96 18.64 0.45 -9.72
C VAL A 96 17.98 1.04 -8.48
N VAL A 97 17.37 0.22 -7.63
CA VAL A 97 16.74 0.67 -6.38
C VAL A 97 17.74 1.42 -5.50
N ASN A 98 18.96 0.91 -5.34
CA ASN A 98 19.99 1.56 -4.55
C ASN A 98 20.43 2.91 -5.12
N LYS A 99 20.47 3.06 -6.45
CA LYS A 99 20.74 4.36 -7.10
C LYS A 99 19.58 5.33 -6.91
N VAL A 100 18.35 4.88 -7.12
CA VAL A 100 17.16 5.73 -6.99
C VAL A 100 16.97 6.19 -5.56
N LYS A 101 17.18 5.33 -4.54
CA LYS A 101 17.08 5.70 -3.11
C LYS A 101 17.94 6.91 -2.75
N ARG A 102 19.17 6.98 -3.27
CA ARG A 102 20.07 8.13 -3.03
C ARG A 102 19.54 9.45 -3.60
N ILE A 103 18.69 9.37 -4.62
CA ILE A 103 18.09 10.52 -5.30
C ILE A 103 16.74 10.86 -4.67
N SER A 104 15.94 9.84 -4.33
CA SER A 104 14.56 9.97 -3.92
C SER A 104 14.39 10.69 -2.57
N ASN A 105 15.39 10.62 -1.68
CA ASN A 105 15.37 11.33 -0.39
C ASN A 105 15.02 12.81 -0.53
N MET A 106 15.48 13.43 -1.62
CA MET A 106 15.38 14.86 -1.85
C MET A 106 14.58 15.24 -3.09
N ASN A 107 14.29 14.28 -3.96
CA ASN A 107 13.63 14.50 -5.24
C ASN A 107 12.43 13.57 -5.41
N PRO A 108 11.24 14.12 -5.73
CA PRO A 108 10.07 13.31 -6.06
C PRO A 108 10.30 12.46 -7.33
N ILE A 109 10.05 11.16 -7.21
CA ILE A 109 10.16 10.15 -8.26
C ILE A 109 8.75 9.70 -8.65
N PHE A 110 8.40 9.90 -9.92
CA PHE A 110 7.15 9.46 -10.49
C PHE A 110 7.42 8.31 -11.45
N CYS A 111 6.65 7.23 -11.34
CA CYS A 111 6.72 6.12 -12.28
C CYS A 111 5.42 6.04 -13.07
N ILE A 112 5.51 5.95 -14.40
CA ILE A 112 4.38 5.70 -15.30
C ILE A 112 4.57 4.30 -15.89
N PRO A 113 3.84 3.28 -15.40
CA PRO A 113 3.95 1.93 -15.91
C PRO A 113 3.36 1.85 -17.33
N VAL A 114 4.14 1.32 -18.27
CA VAL A 114 3.75 1.14 -19.68
C VAL A 114 4.01 -0.29 -20.15
N GLY A 115 3.47 -0.66 -21.31
CA GLY A 115 3.56 -2.02 -21.84
C GLY A 115 2.42 -2.94 -21.40
N ASN A 116 2.44 -4.18 -21.89
CA ASN A 116 1.35 -5.15 -21.68
C ASN A 116 1.32 -5.74 -20.26
N ASP A 117 2.49 -5.83 -19.62
CA ASP A 117 2.67 -6.44 -18.31
C ASP A 117 3.79 -5.71 -17.56
N PRO A 118 3.52 -4.51 -17.02
CA PRO A 118 4.51 -3.76 -16.26
C PRO A 118 4.73 -4.37 -14.86
N ASP A 119 5.98 -4.43 -14.41
CA ASP A 119 6.36 -4.77 -13.05
C ASP A 119 6.09 -3.58 -12.11
N LEU A 120 4.85 -3.53 -11.62
CA LEU A 120 4.42 -2.51 -10.68
C LEU A 120 5.08 -2.62 -9.31
N CYS A 121 5.59 -3.80 -8.94
CA CYS A 121 6.26 -4.03 -7.66
C CYS A 121 7.62 -3.35 -7.67
N PHE A 122 8.41 -3.60 -8.72
CA PHE A 122 9.67 -2.93 -8.94
C PHE A 122 9.48 -1.41 -9.04
N LEU A 123 8.51 -0.94 -9.83
CA LEU A 123 8.24 0.50 -9.97
C LEU A 123 7.75 1.14 -8.67
N GLY A 124 6.94 0.44 -7.89
CA GLY A 124 6.56 0.88 -6.54
C GLY A 124 7.78 0.99 -5.63
N THR A 125 8.73 0.06 -5.74
CA THR A 125 9.98 0.04 -4.97
C THR A 125 10.86 1.25 -5.29
N LEU A 126 10.92 1.70 -6.55
CA LEU A 126 11.69 2.89 -6.94
C LEU A 126 11.18 4.18 -6.29
N MET A 127 9.92 4.22 -5.89
CA MET A 127 9.31 5.40 -5.28
C MET A 127 9.44 5.40 -3.75
N LEU A 128 9.91 4.30 -3.14
CA LEU A 128 10.07 4.20 -1.69
C LEU A 128 11.08 5.23 -1.19
N GLY A 129 10.69 5.97 -0.16
CA GLY A 129 11.50 7.07 0.37
C GLY A 129 11.51 8.32 -0.51
N SER A 130 10.68 8.37 -1.57
CA SER A 130 10.54 9.56 -2.39
C SER A 130 9.58 10.56 -1.76
N ASN A 131 10.07 11.75 -1.43
CA ASN A 131 9.25 12.84 -0.93
C ASN A 131 8.32 13.39 -2.03
N GLY A 132 7.06 12.91 -2.05
CA GLY A 132 6.03 13.32 -3.01
C GLY A 132 5.97 12.51 -4.31
N GLY A 133 6.75 11.44 -4.43
CA GLY A 133 6.73 10.52 -5.57
C GLY A 133 5.46 9.67 -5.65
N LYS A 134 5.04 9.27 -6.86
CA LYS A 134 3.80 8.50 -7.09
C LYS A 134 3.88 7.58 -8.31
N LEU A 135 3.12 6.49 -8.25
CA LEU A 135 2.88 5.62 -9.41
C LEU A 135 1.66 6.15 -10.14
N ILE A 136 1.85 6.70 -11.33
CA ILE A 136 0.79 7.34 -12.11
C ILE A 136 0.30 6.33 -13.15
N PRO A 137 -0.95 5.87 -13.07
CA PRO A 137 -1.52 5.03 -14.12
C PRO A 137 -1.39 5.69 -15.50
N PHE A 138 -1.06 4.92 -16.54
CA PHE A 138 -0.86 5.46 -17.89
C PHE A 138 -2.02 6.35 -18.39
N HIS A 139 -3.27 5.98 -18.07
CA HIS A 139 -4.44 6.76 -18.48
C HIS A 139 -4.56 8.13 -17.78
N GLU A 140 -3.88 8.32 -16.64
CA GLU A 140 -3.80 9.58 -15.90
C GLU A 140 -2.57 10.42 -16.28
N ALA A 141 -1.63 9.87 -17.07
CA ALA A 141 -0.41 10.58 -17.48
C ALA A 141 -0.71 11.93 -18.15
N ARG A 142 -1.81 12.02 -18.90
CA ARG A 142 -2.26 13.27 -19.52
C ARG A 142 -2.65 14.33 -18.49
N GLN A 143 -3.34 13.92 -17.42
CA GLN A 143 -3.69 14.81 -16.32
C GLN A 143 -2.43 15.24 -15.56
N PHE A 144 -1.51 14.30 -15.31
CA PHE A 144 -0.22 14.62 -14.69
C PHE A 144 0.63 15.61 -15.50
N GLY A 145 0.49 15.64 -16.82
CA GLY A 145 1.11 16.69 -17.66
C GLY A 145 0.69 18.11 -17.27
N ARG A 146 -0.46 18.28 -16.59
CA ARG A 146 -0.97 19.56 -16.08
C ARG A 146 -0.50 19.88 -14.66
N TYR A 147 0.21 18.97 -14.00
CA TYR A 147 0.54 19.07 -12.57
C TYR A 147 1.32 20.36 -12.24
N ALA A 148 2.19 20.85 -13.12
CA ALA A 148 2.89 22.12 -12.92
C ALA A 148 1.93 23.33 -12.84
N LEU A 149 0.87 23.34 -13.66
CA LEU A 149 -0.16 24.38 -13.63
C LEU A 149 -1.00 24.29 -12.34
N ASN A 150 -1.27 23.06 -11.90
CA ASN A 150 -2.03 22.81 -10.66
C ASN A 150 -1.21 23.20 -9.42
N ILE A 151 0.12 23.03 -9.44
CA ILE A 151 1.04 23.55 -8.40
C ILE A 151 1.00 25.07 -8.34
N GLU A 152 1.06 25.75 -9.50
CA GLU A 152 0.96 27.21 -9.57
C GLU A 152 -0.38 27.72 -9.03
N MET A 153 -1.49 27.06 -9.39
CA MET A 153 -2.81 27.38 -8.87
C MET A 153 -2.89 27.17 -7.36
N ALA A 154 -2.37 26.05 -6.85
CA ALA A 154 -2.33 25.75 -5.42
C ALA A 154 -1.57 26.82 -4.63
N SER A 155 -0.42 27.29 -5.13
CA SER A 155 0.31 28.40 -4.50
C SER A 155 -0.55 29.67 -4.42
N LYS A 156 -1.18 30.06 -5.52
CA LYS A 156 -2.04 31.26 -5.56
C LYS A 156 -3.23 31.15 -4.61
N VAL A 157 -3.81 29.96 -4.49
CA VAL A 157 -4.92 29.69 -3.56
C VAL A 157 -4.45 29.86 -2.11
N LEU A 158 -3.26 29.35 -1.76
CA LEU A 158 -2.71 29.45 -0.42
C LEU A 158 -2.30 30.86 0.00
N GLU A 159 -1.82 31.68 -0.94
CA GLU A 159 -1.53 33.10 -0.72
C GLU A 159 -2.78 33.90 -0.35
N ASN A 160 -3.96 33.44 -0.79
CA ASN A 160 -5.25 34.10 -0.54
C ASN A 160 -6.08 33.45 0.59
N MET A 161 -5.51 32.50 1.35
CA MET A 161 -6.21 31.80 2.44
C MET A 161 -5.54 31.96 3.82
N PRO A 162 -6.33 32.18 4.89
CA PRO A 162 -5.85 32.13 6.27
C PRO A 162 -5.25 30.76 6.60
N LEU A 163 -4.16 30.72 7.38
CA LEU A 163 -3.44 29.50 7.75
C LEU A 163 -4.36 28.42 8.36
N GLU A 164 -5.31 28.82 9.20
CA GLU A 164 -6.23 27.94 9.92
C GLU A 164 -7.28 27.25 9.03
N GLN A 165 -7.50 27.75 7.80
CA GLN A 165 -8.58 27.31 6.92
C GLN A 165 -8.09 26.51 5.69
N ARG A 166 -6.79 26.25 5.59
CA ARG A 166 -6.13 25.65 4.41
C ARG A 166 -6.55 24.21 4.07
N PHE A 167 -7.37 23.58 4.90
CA PHE A 167 -7.79 22.18 4.74
C PHE A 167 -9.28 22.02 4.40
N SER A 168 -10.06 23.11 4.29
CA SER A 168 -11.47 23.02 3.89
C SER A 168 -11.60 22.93 2.37
N LYS A 169 -12.08 21.78 1.87
CA LYS A 169 -12.28 21.54 0.42
C LYS A 169 -13.26 22.56 -0.19
N ASP A 170 -14.28 22.98 0.54
CA ASP A 170 -15.26 23.98 0.08
C ASP A 170 -14.63 25.37 -0.05
N LEU A 171 -13.77 25.75 0.89
CA LEU A 171 -13.04 27.01 0.81
C LEU A 171 -12.00 26.99 -0.32
N ILE A 172 -11.28 25.87 -0.49
CA ILE A 172 -10.36 25.69 -1.63
C ILE A 172 -11.15 25.84 -2.94
N LYS A 173 -12.32 25.19 -3.06
CA LYS A 173 -13.18 25.29 -4.24
C LYS A 173 -13.62 26.72 -4.53
N LEU A 174 -14.04 27.44 -3.50
CA LEU A 174 -14.43 28.84 -3.60
C LEU A 174 -13.26 29.70 -4.10
N GLN A 175 -12.07 29.55 -3.52
CA GLN A 175 -10.88 30.33 -3.92
C GLN A 175 -10.40 29.98 -5.32
N VAL A 176 -10.36 28.70 -5.68
CA VAL A 176 -10.05 28.26 -7.04
C VAL A 176 -11.02 28.92 -8.03
N SER A 177 -12.32 28.90 -7.76
CA SER A 177 -13.33 29.50 -8.64
C SER A 177 -13.18 31.02 -8.82
N ARG A 178 -12.65 31.73 -7.82
CA ARG A 178 -12.35 33.17 -7.88
C ARG A 178 -11.16 33.48 -8.78
N ILE A 179 -10.17 32.59 -8.82
CA ILE A 179 -8.97 32.77 -9.63
C ILE A 179 -9.25 32.34 -11.08
N LYS A 180 -9.72 31.10 -11.27
CA LYS A 180 -9.97 30.53 -12.58
C LYS A 180 -10.88 29.30 -12.49
N LYS A 181 -11.79 29.15 -13.45
CA LYS A 181 -12.54 27.90 -13.63
C LYS A 181 -11.59 26.77 -14.08
N VAL A 182 -11.57 25.68 -13.34
CA VAL A 182 -10.75 24.49 -13.62
C VAL A 182 -11.64 23.26 -13.82
N SER A 183 -11.06 22.16 -14.33
CA SER A 183 -11.76 20.88 -14.39
C SER A 183 -11.84 20.22 -13.01
N ASP A 184 -12.72 19.23 -12.85
CA ASP A 184 -12.81 18.49 -11.58
C ASP A 184 -11.51 17.75 -11.25
N GLN A 185 -10.82 17.20 -12.27
CA GLN A 185 -9.52 16.54 -12.09
C GLN A 185 -8.43 17.54 -11.65
N ASP A 186 -8.38 18.72 -12.27
CA ASP A 186 -7.46 19.78 -11.85
C ASP A 186 -7.74 20.22 -10.41
N PHE A 187 -9.02 20.30 -10.03
CA PHE A 187 -9.42 20.66 -8.67
C PHE A 187 -8.97 19.63 -7.64
N GLU A 188 -9.11 18.34 -7.92
CA GLU A 188 -8.62 17.28 -7.05
C GLU A 188 -7.08 17.31 -6.93
N ASP A 189 -6.35 17.51 -8.03
CA ASP A 189 -4.89 17.68 -8.00
C ASP A 189 -4.48 18.88 -7.13
N ILE A 190 -5.18 20.01 -7.25
CA ILE A 190 -4.92 21.21 -6.45
C ILE A 190 -5.14 20.92 -4.96
N CYS A 191 -6.23 20.22 -4.61
CA CYS A 191 -6.50 19.83 -3.24
C CYS A 191 -5.40 18.91 -2.70
N GLU A 192 -4.94 17.95 -3.50
CA GLU A 192 -3.86 17.05 -3.14
C GLU A 192 -2.53 17.79 -2.93
N ILE A 193 -2.20 18.76 -3.80
CA ILE A 193 -0.99 19.57 -3.68
C ILE A 193 -1.03 20.43 -2.41
N ILE A 194 -2.18 21.07 -2.12
CA ILE A 194 -2.38 21.84 -0.89
C ILE A 194 -2.28 20.92 0.33
N GLY A 195 -2.87 19.73 0.30
CA GLY A 195 -2.73 18.73 1.37
C GLY A 195 -1.28 18.30 1.60
N ASN A 196 -0.45 18.34 0.56
CA ASN A 196 0.96 17.97 0.59
C ASN A 196 1.90 19.19 0.56
N THR A 197 1.45 20.34 1.08
CA THR A 197 2.22 21.60 1.05
C THR A 197 3.65 21.44 1.60
N HIS A 198 3.88 20.59 2.61
CA HIS A 198 5.21 20.34 3.19
C HIS A 198 6.24 19.83 2.16
N VAL A 199 5.82 19.05 1.15
CA VAL A 199 6.67 18.58 0.05
C VAL A 199 7.17 19.74 -0.81
N TYR A 200 6.36 20.79 -0.94
CA TYR A 200 6.60 21.93 -1.81
C TYR A 200 7.04 23.18 -1.05
N CYS A 201 7.05 23.16 0.28
CA CYS A 201 7.38 24.30 1.14
C CYS A 201 8.61 24.07 2.04
N SER A 202 9.33 22.95 1.89
CA SER A 202 10.53 22.68 2.68
C SER A 202 11.59 23.78 2.49
N LYS A 203 12.16 24.24 3.62
CA LYS A 203 13.16 25.31 3.67
C LYS A 203 14.45 24.91 2.93
N MET A 204 15.28 25.90 2.62
CA MET A 204 16.55 25.69 1.91
C MET A 204 17.43 24.66 2.65
N PRO A 205 18.12 23.74 1.93
CA PRO A 205 19.02 22.75 2.54
C PRO A 205 20.26 23.35 3.24
N LYS A 206 20.42 24.68 3.32
CA LYS A 206 21.47 25.30 4.13
C LYS A 206 21.15 25.35 5.62
N ASP A 207 19.89 25.14 6.00
CA ASP A 207 19.43 25.17 7.39
C ASP A 207 19.17 23.77 7.97
N VAL A 208 19.34 22.71 7.15
CA VAL A 208 19.25 21.32 7.59
C VAL A 208 20.68 20.80 7.64
N GLU A 209 21.30 20.92 8.82
CA GLU A 209 22.47 20.12 9.15
C GLU A 209 22.10 18.64 8.92
N GLU A 210 23.07 17.82 8.51
CA GLU A 210 22.93 16.37 8.24
C GLU A 210 22.60 15.55 9.52
N THR A 211 21.71 16.03 10.38
CA THR A 211 21.36 15.48 11.69
C THR A 211 19.96 14.86 11.73
N GLU A 212 19.14 14.97 10.69
CA GLU A 212 17.75 14.48 10.69
C GLU A 212 17.54 13.06 10.09
N GLU A 213 18.55 12.42 9.48
CA GLU A 213 18.38 11.08 8.88
C GLU A 213 18.13 9.96 9.90
N GLU A 214 18.51 10.15 11.17
CA GLU A 214 18.22 9.19 12.24
C GLU A 214 16.79 9.33 12.79
N ASP A 215 16.20 10.53 12.77
CA ASP A 215 14.91 10.84 13.40
C ASP A 215 13.71 10.46 12.49
N ASP A 216 13.81 10.71 11.18
CA ASP A 216 12.79 10.33 10.20
C ASP A 216 12.60 8.81 10.10
N ASN A 217 13.68 8.04 10.27
CA ASN A 217 13.65 6.57 10.28
C ASN A 217 12.97 6.00 11.53
N GLU A 218 12.94 6.71 12.65
CA GLU A 218 12.31 6.20 13.87
C GLU A 218 10.81 6.49 13.90
N MET A 219 10.39 7.62 13.31
CA MET A 219 8.99 8.01 13.16
C MET A 219 8.13 7.01 12.38
N GLU A 220 8.72 6.26 11.45
CA GLU A 220 8.04 5.27 10.61
C GLU A 220 7.58 4.03 11.38
N PHE A 221 8.17 3.73 12.53
CA PHE A 221 7.91 2.50 13.28
C PHE A 221 7.12 2.71 14.58
N GLN A 222 6.48 3.87 14.72
CA GLN A 222 5.74 4.23 15.92
C GLN A 222 4.29 3.75 15.87
N GLU A 223 3.81 3.24 17.00
CA GLU A 223 2.40 2.91 17.23
C GLU A 223 1.71 4.17 17.78
N ARG A 224 1.01 4.93 16.92
CA ARG A 224 0.43 6.25 17.24
C ARG A 224 -1.08 6.21 17.43
N ASP A 225 -1.77 5.60 16.47
CA ASP A 225 -3.22 5.45 16.48
C ASP A 225 -3.66 4.23 17.33
N PRO A 226 -4.48 4.42 18.38
CA PRO A 226 -4.98 3.33 19.24
C PRO A 226 -6.09 2.48 18.58
N ILE A 227 -6.65 2.91 17.45
CA ILE A 227 -7.70 2.20 16.71
C ILE A 227 -7.11 1.33 15.60
N ALA A 228 -5.97 1.75 15.04
CA ALA A 228 -5.27 1.00 14.01
C ALA A 228 -4.66 -0.31 14.56
N PRO A 229 -4.41 -1.33 13.71
CA PRO A 229 -3.81 -2.57 14.16
C PRO A 229 -2.38 -2.31 14.60
N ASN A 230 -2.03 -2.76 15.79
CA ASN A 230 -0.73 -2.52 16.39
C ASN A 230 0.44 -2.99 15.51
N VAL A 231 1.62 -2.41 15.70
CA VAL A 231 2.83 -2.88 15.01
C VAL A 231 3.11 -4.36 15.31
N GLY A 232 3.65 -5.10 14.36
CA GLY A 232 3.76 -6.57 14.41
C GLY A 232 2.49 -7.31 13.99
N THR A 233 1.32 -6.65 13.84
CA THR A 233 0.10 -7.31 13.36
C THR A 233 0.27 -7.81 11.93
N ARG A 234 -0.11 -9.07 11.67
CA ARG A 234 -0.14 -9.65 10.33
C ARG A 234 -1.36 -9.16 9.57
N VAL A 235 -1.17 -8.74 8.33
CA VAL A 235 -2.23 -8.14 7.50
C VAL A 235 -2.21 -8.70 6.08
N LYS A 236 -3.35 -8.58 5.40
CA LYS A 236 -3.52 -8.83 3.96
C LYS A 236 -4.34 -7.71 3.33
N ARG A 237 -4.51 -7.74 2.00
CA ARG A 237 -5.39 -6.79 1.31
C ARG A 237 -6.79 -6.79 1.93
N GLY A 238 -7.30 -5.60 2.22
CA GLY A 238 -8.61 -5.34 2.80
C GLY A 238 -9.68 -5.01 1.74
N PRO A 239 -10.89 -4.64 2.18
CA PRO A 239 -12.04 -4.43 1.31
C PRO A 239 -11.89 -3.23 0.36
N ASP A 240 -11.18 -2.17 0.78
CA ASP A 240 -11.04 -0.94 -0.01
C ASP A 240 -9.75 -0.92 -0.87
N TRP A 241 -9.06 -2.06 -0.94
CA TRP A 241 -7.78 -2.21 -1.63
C TRP A 241 -7.85 -1.76 -3.10
N MET A 242 -7.14 -0.69 -3.39
CA MET A 242 -6.97 -0.14 -4.75
C MET A 242 -5.54 -0.31 -5.30
N TRP A 243 -4.66 -0.97 -4.56
CA TRP A 243 -3.21 -1.01 -4.81
C TRP A 243 -2.74 -2.22 -5.62
N LYS A 244 -3.64 -2.78 -6.44
CA LYS A 244 -3.37 -3.89 -7.39
C LYS A 244 -2.69 -5.10 -6.74
N ASN A 245 -1.42 -5.38 -7.03
CA ASN A 245 -0.68 -6.55 -6.54
C ASN A 245 0.55 -6.16 -5.70
N GLN A 246 0.57 -4.96 -5.10
CA GLN A 246 1.69 -4.53 -4.26
C GLN A 246 1.96 -5.47 -3.07
N ASP A 247 0.92 -6.12 -2.56
CA ASP A 247 0.99 -7.16 -1.54
C ASP A 247 1.59 -8.49 -2.02
N GLY A 248 1.89 -8.64 -3.32
CA GLY A 248 2.32 -9.92 -3.90
C GLY A 248 1.28 -11.03 -3.77
N ARG A 249 0.02 -10.69 -3.44
CA ARG A 249 -1.06 -11.62 -3.03
C ARG A 249 -0.73 -12.44 -1.76
N GLY A 250 0.18 -11.95 -0.93
CA GLY A 250 0.57 -12.57 0.33
C GLY A 250 0.28 -11.69 1.53
N ALA A 251 0.63 -12.19 2.70
CA ALA A 251 0.56 -11.45 3.96
C ALA A 251 1.71 -10.46 4.12
N GLY A 252 1.51 -9.47 4.99
CA GLY A 252 2.51 -8.51 5.43
C GLY A 252 2.39 -8.27 6.93
N THR A 253 3.22 -7.38 7.44
CA THR A 253 3.25 -6.97 8.85
C THR A 253 3.13 -5.45 8.96
N VAL A 254 2.27 -4.98 9.85
CA VAL A 254 2.25 -3.56 10.24
C VAL A 254 3.56 -3.23 10.93
N VAL A 255 4.34 -2.29 10.41
CA VAL A 255 5.63 -1.88 10.98
C VAL A 255 5.54 -0.56 11.74
N GLY A 256 4.49 0.23 11.48
CA GLY A 256 4.21 1.49 12.17
C GLY A 256 2.94 2.17 11.71
N HIS A 257 2.58 3.26 12.36
CA HIS A 257 1.47 4.13 11.99
C HIS A 257 2.04 5.40 11.35
N GLY A 258 1.45 5.82 10.23
CA GLY A 258 1.87 7.02 9.54
C GLY A 258 1.73 8.26 10.42
N THR A 259 2.53 9.28 10.14
CA THR A 259 2.36 10.61 10.78
C THR A 259 1.03 11.27 10.40
N ARG A 260 0.41 10.83 9.31
CA ARG A 260 -0.93 11.22 8.87
C ARG A 260 -1.97 10.27 9.45
N ASN A 261 -3.02 10.82 10.06
CA ASN A 261 -4.17 10.05 10.55
C ASN A 261 -4.78 9.17 9.45
N GLY A 262 -5.18 7.96 9.81
CA GLY A 262 -5.80 7.01 8.88
C GLY A 262 -4.83 6.33 7.91
N TRP A 263 -3.52 6.33 8.20
CA TRP A 263 -2.50 5.63 7.41
C TRP A 263 -1.64 4.71 8.28
N ILE A 264 -1.37 3.52 7.78
CA ILE A 264 -0.48 2.55 8.42
C ILE A 264 0.63 2.11 7.47
N ASN A 265 1.79 1.79 8.03
CA ASN A 265 2.98 1.34 7.32
C ASN A 265 3.02 -0.18 7.40
N VAL A 266 3.10 -0.86 6.27
CA VAL A 266 3.08 -2.33 6.16
C VAL A 266 4.30 -2.78 5.36
N GLU A 267 5.06 -3.72 5.93
CA GLU A 267 6.08 -4.49 5.22
C GLU A 267 5.50 -5.84 4.79
N TRP A 268 5.33 -6.03 3.49
CA TRP A 268 4.89 -7.29 2.89
C TRP A 268 5.97 -8.35 2.99
N ASP A 269 5.56 -9.62 2.96
CA ASP A 269 6.47 -10.75 3.05
C ASP A 269 7.50 -10.83 1.91
N THR A 270 7.21 -10.16 0.79
CA THR A 270 8.10 -9.91 -0.34
C THR A 270 9.27 -8.96 -0.01
N GLY A 271 9.22 -8.28 1.14
CA GLY A 271 10.13 -7.20 1.54
C GLY A 271 9.66 -5.81 1.14
N LEU A 272 8.52 -5.68 0.45
CA LEU A 272 7.98 -4.38 0.03
C LEU A 272 7.33 -3.65 1.22
N ALA A 273 7.89 -2.52 1.65
CA ALA A 273 7.32 -1.69 2.72
C ALA A 273 6.62 -0.46 2.14
N LEU A 274 5.31 -0.32 2.38
CA LEU A 274 4.48 0.75 1.82
C LEU A 274 3.41 1.21 2.84
N ARG A 275 2.77 2.34 2.55
CA ARG A 275 1.72 2.92 3.40
C ARG A 275 0.34 2.70 2.80
N TYR A 276 -0.64 2.41 3.64
CA TYR A 276 -2.00 2.05 3.25
C TYR A 276 -3.02 2.77 4.12
N ARG A 277 -4.20 3.06 3.58
CA ARG A 277 -5.28 3.69 4.34
C ARG A 277 -5.88 2.67 5.31
N TYR A 278 -6.08 3.11 6.55
CA TYR A 278 -6.77 2.33 7.56
C TYR A 278 -7.53 3.27 8.49
N GLY A 279 -8.85 3.31 8.33
CA GLY A 279 -9.74 4.16 9.10
C GLY A 279 -9.96 5.54 8.46
N TRP A 280 -10.37 6.51 9.28
CA TRP A 280 -10.71 7.86 8.85
C TRP A 280 -9.46 8.74 8.73
N ASN A 281 -9.23 9.31 7.54
CA ASN A 281 -8.05 10.14 7.27
C ASN A 281 -8.33 11.66 7.30
N GLY A 282 -9.52 12.08 7.75
CA GLY A 282 -9.99 13.47 7.70
C GLY A 282 -10.86 13.80 6.49
N PHE A 283 -10.86 12.97 5.45
CA PHE A 283 -11.61 13.16 4.21
C PHE A 283 -12.51 11.97 3.86
N GLU A 284 -12.00 10.75 4.05
CA GLU A 284 -12.67 9.50 3.76
C GLU A 284 -12.26 8.42 4.77
N THR A 285 -13.12 7.41 4.95
CA THR A 285 -12.78 6.17 5.66
C THR A 285 -12.43 5.12 4.61
N ALA A 286 -11.26 4.50 4.74
CA ALA A 286 -10.87 3.38 3.90
C ALA A 286 -10.05 2.36 4.69
N TYR A 287 -10.24 1.09 4.38
CA TYR A 287 -9.52 -0.06 4.93
C TYR A 287 -8.85 -0.83 3.78
N ASP A 288 -7.71 -0.32 3.34
CA ASP A 288 -6.92 -0.95 2.29
C ASP A 288 -6.32 -2.28 2.77
N VAL A 289 -6.10 -2.44 4.07
CA VAL A 289 -5.54 -3.67 4.66
C VAL A 289 -6.40 -4.15 5.82
N GLU A 290 -6.40 -5.44 6.07
CA GLU A 290 -7.12 -6.07 7.17
C GLU A 290 -6.22 -7.06 7.93
N PRO A 291 -6.38 -7.21 9.26
CA PRO A 291 -5.68 -8.23 10.03
C PRO A 291 -5.92 -9.65 9.50
N CYS A 292 -4.91 -10.51 9.61
CA CYS A 292 -5.00 -11.91 9.24
C CYS A 292 -4.16 -12.80 10.16
N ASP A 293 -4.41 -14.11 10.12
CA ASP A 293 -3.68 -15.11 10.92
C ASP A 293 -2.58 -15.83 10.10
N GLU A 294 -2.24 -15.31 8.92
CA GLU A 294 -1.22 -15.93 8.05
C GLU A 294 0.20 -15.70 8.64
N PRO A 295 0.90 -16.78 9.05
CA PRO A 295 2.19 -16.64 9.69
C PRO A 295 3.28 -16.23 8.70
N ARG A 296 4.33 -15.57 9.20
CA ARG A 296 5.53 -15.30 8.43
C ARG A 296 6.30 -16.58 8.16
N ILE A 297 6.48 -16.93 6.90
CA ILE A 297 7.29 -18.08 6.46
C ILE A 297 8.64 -17.59 5.93
N LEU A 298 9.72 -18.03 6.56
CA LEU A 298 11.07 -17.73 6.10
C LEU A 298 11.46 -18.70 4.96
N LEU A 299 12.06 -18.17 3.89
CA LEU A 299 12.59 -18.98 2.80
C LEU A 299 14.10 -19.17 2.97
N ASN A 300 14.85 -18.08 2.83
CA ASN A 300 16.31 -18.06 2.92
C ASN A 300 16.84 -17.11 4.01
N GLN A 301 15.96 -16.35 4.67
CA GLN A 301 16.36 -15.43 5.74
C GLN A 301 16.51 -16.17 7.08
N LYS A 302 17.47 -15.72 7.89
CA LYS A 302 17.59 -16.17 9.29
C LYS A 302 16.51 -15.58 10.18
N ILE A 303 16.02 -14.38 9.87
CA ILE A 303 14.96 -13.67 10.58
C ILE A 303 14.35 -12.61 9.66
N ALA A 304 13.08 -12.28 9.84
CA ALA A 304 12.39 -11.25 9.09
C ALA A 304 11.32 -10.57 9.94
N THR A 305 10.83 -9.43 9.46
CA THR A 305 9.63 -8.79 9.97
C THR A 305 8.44 -9.75 9.91
N GLY A 306 7.62 -9.76 10.96
CA GLY A 306 6.50 -10.70 11.15
C GLY A 306 6.87 -12.03 11.80
N CYS A 307 8.15 -12.33 12.02
CA CYS A 307 8.56 -13.53 12.75
C CYS A 307 8.08 -13.50 14.20
N LEU A 308 7.72 -14.67 14.70
CA LEU A 308 7.38 -14.90 16.11
C LEU A 308 8.64 -15.26 16.88
N VAL A 309 8.81 -14.66 18.06
CA VAL A 309 9.98 -14.89 18.91
C VAL A 309 9.59 -15.01 20.38
N ARG A 310 10.44 -15.65 21.17
CA ARG A 310 10.37 -15.68 22.63
C ARG A 310 11.74 -15.40 23.22
N ARG A 311 11.82 -15.16 24.54
CA ARG A 311 13.11 -14.99 25.22
C ARG A 311 14.04 -16.18 24.95
N GLY A 312 15.28 -15.88 24.58
CA GLY A 312 16.33 -16.83 24.21
C GLY A 312 17.34 -17.06 25.33
N PRO A 313 18.42 -17.80 25.05
CA PRO A 313 19.40 -18.22 26.07
C PRO A 313 20.19 -17.07 26.69
N ASP A 314 20.44 -15.99 25.97
CA ASP A 314 21.23 -14.84 26.46
C ASP A 314 20.36 -13.71 27.03
N TRP A 315 19.05 -13.97 27.22
CA TRP A 315 18.10 -12.98 27.73
C TRP A 315 18.53 -12.42 29.09
N LYS A 316 18.65 -11.10 29.15
CA LYS A 316 19.04 -10.35 30.35
C LYS A 316 18.12 -9.16 30.65
N TRP A 317 16.98 -9.09 29.98
CA TRP A 317 16.12 -7.91 29.92
C TRP A 317 14.93 -7.97 30.89
N GLY A 318 15.10 -8.69 32.02
CA GLY A 318 14.07 -8.84 33.05
C GLY A 318 12.77 -9.41 32.48
N GLU A 319 11.64 -8.79 32.82
CA GLU A 319 10.30 -9.18 32.37
C GLU A 319 9.76 -8.23 31.28
N GLN A 320 10.64 -7.73 30.40
CA GLN A 320 10.23 -6.86 29.29
C GLN A 320 9.24 -7.53 28.32
N ASP A 321 9.33 -8.84 28.16
CA ASP A 321 8.37 -9.69 27.44
C ASP A 321 7.09 -10.00 28.27
N GLY A 322 7.01 -9.48 29.50
CA GLY A 322 5.88 -9.57 30.42
C GLY A 322 5.95 -10.78 31.34
N LYS A 323 6.23 -11.96 30.79
CA LYS A 323 6.52 -13.20 31.53
C LYS A 323 7.24 -14.21 30.65
N ALA A 324 7.96 -15.14 31.27
CA ALA A 324 8.61 -16.21 30.54
C ALA A 324 7.62 -17.03 29.71
N GLY A 325 8.00 -17.33 28.47
CA GLY A 325 7.17 -18.08 27.51
C GLY A 325 6.19 -17.22 26.71
N ASN A 326 6.11 -15.91 26.97
CA ASN A 326 5.36 -15.03 26.08
C ASN A 326 6.02 -14.95 24.69
N ILE A 327 5.16 -14.83 23.68
CA ILE A 327 5.57 -14.73 22.28
C ILE A 327 5.38 -13.29 21.82
N GLY A 328 6.45 -12.69 21.34
CA GLY A 328 6.46 -11.39 20.70
C GLY A 328 6.57 -11.51 19.18
N THR A 329 6.33 -10.40 18.50
CA THR A 329 6.42 -10.32 17.04
C THR A 329 7.50 -9.32 16.63
N VAL A 330 8.37 -9.72 15.70
CA VAL A 330 9.38 -8.84 15.11
C VAL A 330 8.68 -7.83 14.20
N TYR A 331 8.87 -6.53 14.44
CA TYR A 331 8.24 -5.47 13.62
C TYR A 331 9.25 -4.59 12.88
N ARG A 332 10.55 -4.70 13.20
CA ARG A 332 11.62 -3.99 12.50
C ARG A 332 12.95 -4.73 12.65
N LEU A 333 13.76 -4.75 11.60
CA LEU A 333 15.17 -5.16 11.66
C LEU A 333 16.04 -3.90 11.60
N LYS A 334 16.90 -3.67 12.61
CA LYS A 334 17.93 -2.61 12.53
C LYS A 334 19.11 -3.08 11.71
N THR A 335 19.52 -4.31 11.98
CA THR A 335 20.51 -5.07 11.23
C THR A 335 20.06 -6.54 11.19
N PRO A 336 20.69 -7.41 10.39
CA PRO A 336 20.40 -8.85 10.45
C PRO A 336 20.65 -9.51 11.81
N THR A 337 21.32 -8.82 12.73
CA THR A 337 21.70 -9.32 14.07
C THR A 337 21.08 -8.54 15.23
N GLU A 338 20.33 -7.46 14.96
CA GLU A 338 19.66 -6.63 15.95
C GLU A 338 18.24 -6.32 15.48
N ILE A 339 17.24 -6.77 16.25
CA ILE A 339 15.84 -6.77 15.86
C ILE A 339 14.98 -6.06 16.88
N TYR A 340 13.87 -5.46 16.46
CA TYR A 340 12.87 -4.87 17.34
C TYR A 340 11.64 -5.78 17.44
N VAL A 341 11.21 -6.04 18.67
CA VAL A 341 10.11 -6.95 19.00
C VAL A 341 9.04 -6.18 19.75
N ARG A 342 7.78 -6.41 19.37
CA ARG A 342 6.61 -6.00 20.14
C ARG A 342 6.10 -7.19 20.94
N TRP A 343 6.03 -7.02 22.24
CA TRP A 343 5.52 -8.03 23.17
C TRP A 343 4.01 -7.87 23.42
N PRO A 344 3.33 -8.92 23.94
CA PRO A 344 1.88 -8.90 24.18
C PRO A 344 1.42 -7.85 25.19
N ASN A 345 2.29 -7.49 26.15
CA ASN A 345 2.06 -6.42 27.13
C ASN A 345 2.19 -5.01 26.51
N GLY A 346 2.45 -4.89 25.21
CA GLY A 346 2.63 -3.62 24.50
C GLY A 346 4.05 -3.07 24.54
N ASN A 347 4.95 -3.69 25.32
CA ASN A 347 6.35 -3.28 25.37
C ASN A 347 7.03 -3.50 24.01
N LYS A 348 7.84 -2.51 23.60
CA LYS A 348 8.58 -2.51 22.34
C LYS A 348 10.04 -2.19 22.64
N SER A 349 10.95 -3.07 22.23
CA SER A 349 12.38 -2.85 22.41
C SER A 349 13.19 -3.65 21.41
N ASN A 350 14.50 -3.39 21.36
CA ASN A 350 15.44 -4.09 20.50
C ASN A 350 16.23 -5.15 21.26
N TYR A 351 16.55 -6.24 20.57
CA TYR A 351 17.18 -7.44 21.11
C TYR A 351 18.24 -7.98 20.16
N ARG A 352 19.24 -8.66 20.72
CA ARG A 352 20.32 -9.29 19.94
C ARG A 352 19.85 -10.62 19.36
N PHE A 353 20.11 -10.82 18.08
CA PHE A 353 19.87 -12.05 17.35
C PHE A 353 21.14 -12.44 16.58
N GLY A 354 22.19 -12.81 17.33
CA GLY A 354 23.52 -13.11 16.81
C GLY A 354 24.50 -11.93 16.86
N TYR A 355 24.11 -10.78 17.42
CA TYR A 355 25.06 -9.69 17.65
C TYR A 355 26.01 -10.06 18.79
N LYS A 356 27.32 -10.08 18.50
CA LYS A 356 28.38 -10.59 19.39
C LYS A 356 28.10 -12.02 19.87
N ASP A 357 27.59 -12.87 18.96
CA ASP A 357 27.23 -14.27 19.22
C ASP A 357 26.20 -14.47 20.34
N CYS A 358 25.44 -13.42 20.71
CA CYS A 358 24.37 -13.50 21.69
C CYS A 358 22.99 -13.53 21.03
N TYR A 359 22.12 -14.39 21.59
CA TYR A 359 20.73 -14.57 21.20
C TYR A 359 19.83 -14.26 22.39
N ASP A 360 19.45 -12.98 22.52
CA ASP A 360 18.48 -12.55 23.53
C ASP A 360 17.09 -13.13 23.23
N VAL A 361 16.78 -13.36 21.96
CA VAL A 361 15.51 -13.93 21.49
C VAL A 361 15.76 -15.11 20.57
N GLU A 362 14.82 -16.05 20.56
CA GLU A 362 14.83 -17.20 19.66
C GLU A 362 13.54 -17.26 18.84
N LEU A 363 13.63 -17.83 17.63
CA LEU A 363 12.49 -17.99 16.73
C LEU A 363 11.53 -19.06 17.24
N CYS A 364 10.24 -18.76 17.13
CA CYS A 364 9.16 -19.72 17.34
C CYS A 364 8.72 -20.28 15.99
N ASP A 365 8.46 -21.59 15.92
CA ASP A 365 7.76 -22.19 14.79
C ASP A 365 6.27 -21.77 14.83
N PRO A 366 5.75 -21.04 13.83
CA PRO A 366 4.36 -20.62 13.82
C PRO A 366 3.36 -21.79 13.72
N PHE A 367 3.79 -22.98 13.32
CA PHE A 367 2.95 -24.17 13.24
C PHE A 367 2.99 -25.05 14.48
N ASP A 368 3.88 -24.76 15.43
CA ASP A 368 3.92 -25.44 16.72
C ASP A 368 2.62 -25.17 17.50
N MET A 369 1.96 -26.24 17.92
CA MET A 369 0.69 -26.18 18.65
C MET A 369 0.78 -25.37 19.95
N LEU A 370 1.90 -25.45 20.68
CA LEU A 370 2.10 -24.71 21.92
C LEU A 370 2.26 -23.21 21.64
N VAL A 371 2.94 -22.86 20.55
CA VAL A 371 3.11 -21.47 20.10
C VAL A 371 1.74 -20.87 19.74
N ARG A 372 0.93 -21.59 18.96
CA ARG A 372 -0.41 -21.17 18.55
C ARG A 372 -1.37 -21.01 19.74
N GLU A 373 -1.36 -21.95 20.68
CA GLU A 373 -2.20 -21.86 21.88
C GLU A 373 -1.78 -20.67 22.76
N THR A 374 -0.46 -20.43 22.89
CA THR A 374 0.06 -19.30 23.64
C THR A 374 -0.34 -17.97 23.02
N LEU A 375 -0.24 -17.83 21.69
CA LEU A 375 -0.71 -16.64 20.97
C LEU A 375 -2.20 -16.40 21.16
N ARG A 376 -3.01 -17.46 21.07
CA ARG A 376 -4.45 -17.37 21.29
C ARG A 376 -4.79 -16.86 22.69
N ARG A 377 -4.18 -17.45 23.73
CA ARG A 377 -4.35 -17.01 25.13
C ARG A 377 -3.92 -15.55 25.32
N GLN A 378 -2.79 -15.15 24.75
CA GLN A 378 -2.31 -13.77 24.81
C GLN A 378 -3.31 -12.80 24.18
N ASN A 379 -3.86 -13.13 23.00
CA ASN A 379 -4.85 -12.28 22.31
C ASN A 379 -6.15 -12.14 23.11
N GLU A 380 -6.61 -13.22 23.75
CA GLU A 380 -7.79 -13.20 24.63
C GLU A 380 -7.57 -12.29 25.85
N GLU A 381 -6.40 -12.39 26.49
CA GLU A 381 -6.01 -11.54 27.64
C GLU A 381 -5.92 -10.05 27.28
N THR A 382 -5.29 -9.73 26.13
CA THR A 382 -5.20 -8.35 25.64
C THR A 382 -6.60 -7.80 25.33
N THR A 383 -7.46 -8.58 24.67
CA THR A 383 -8.84 -8.16 24.34
C THR A 383 -9.68 -7.92 25.59
N ALA A 384 -9.54 -8.78 26.61
CA ALA A 384 -10.23 -8.61 27.89
C ALA A 384 -9.76 -7.35 28.65
N SER A 385 -8.45 -7.06 28.63
CA SER A 385 -7.89 -5.84 29.21
C SER A 385 -8.42 -4.57 28.52
N HIS A 386 -8.48 -4.55 27.18
CA HIS A 386 -9.02 -3.41 26.43
C HIS A 386 -10.50 -3.15 26.73
N LYS A 387 -11.33 -4.20 26.86
CA LYS A 387 -12.75 -4.05 27.26
C LYS A 387 -12.89 -3.48 28.67
N LEU A 388 -12.02 -3.87 29.60
CA LEU A 388 -12.03 -3.39 31.00
C LEU A 388 -11.54 -1.93 31.12
N CYS A 389 -10.62 -1.50 30.26
CA CYS A 389 -10.18 -0.11 30.19
C CYS A 389 -11.22 0.79 29.54
N ALA A 390 -11.86 0.35 28.45
CA ALA A 390 -12.92 1.11 27.78
C ALA A 390 -14.12 1.40 28.71
N SER A 391 -14.48 0.46 29.59
CA SER A 391 -15.51 0.68 30.61
C SER A 391 -15.11 1.70 31.69
N LYS A 392 -13.81 1.86 31.97
CA LYS A 392 -13.31 2.84 32.95
C LYS A 392 -13.17 4.25 32.37
N THR A 393 -12.89 4.37 31.07
CA THR A 393 -12.74 5.67 30.40
C THR A 393 -14.08 6.37 30.19
N MET A 394 -15.20 5.64 30.10
CA MET A 394 -16.54 6.24 30.04
C MET A 394 -16.97 6.94 31.35
N ASP A 395 -16.37 6.58 32.50
CA ASP A 395 -16.70 7.18 33.79
C ASP A 395 -15.89 8.45 34.12
N SER A 396 -14.88 8.81 33.31
CA SER A 396 -13.94 9.91 33.64
C SER A 396 -14.03 11.15 32.75
N VAL A 397 -15.04 11.27 31.88
CA VAL A 397 -15.22 12.47 31.04
C VAL A 397 -16.41 13.28 31.55
N THR A 398 -16.21 13.94 32.69
CA THR A 398 -17.13 14.96 33.21
C THR A 398 -16.33 16.23 33.50
N TYR A 399 -16.76 17.35 32.91
CA TYR A 399 -16.24 18.74 32.98
C TYR A 399 -14.95 18.99 32.17
N TRP A 400 -14.92 19.92 31.21
CA TRP A 400 -15.16 21.37 31.38
C TRP A 400 -15.90 22.01 30.19
N CYS A 401 -17.12 22.52 30.43
CA CYS A 401 -17.70 23.62 29.66
C CYS A 401 -18.46 24.52 30.65
N THR A 402 -17.84 25.64 31.04
CA THR A 402 -18.56 26.75 31.69
C THR A 402 -18.96 27.76 30.62
N SER A 403 -20.27 27.78 30.39
CA SER A 403 -21.20 28.87 30.09
C SER A 403 -20.66 30.19 29.51
N ASP A 404 -21.17 30.63 28.35
CA ASP A 404 -22.34 31.54 28.33
C ASP A 404 -22.84 31.78 26.88
N ASP A 405 -24.13 31.50 26.70
CA ASP A 405 -25.19 32.18 25.92
C ASP A 405 -25.00 32.60 24.44
N SER A 406 -25.96 32.42 23.52
CA SER A 406 -27.34 31.92 23.59
C SER A 406 -27.91 31.81 22.15
N ALA A 407 -28.56 30.67 21.81
CA ALA A 407 -29.75 30.55 20.95
C ALA A 407 -30.08 29.08 20.63
N SER A 408 -31.21 28.64 21.18
CA SER A 408 -31.97 27.39 21.01
C SER A 408 -32.44 27.13 19.56
N ALA A 409 -32.86 25.94 19.09
CA ALA A 409 -32.93 24.56 19.59
C ALA A 409 -33.29 23.65 18.39
N ASN A 410 -32.71 22.45 18.29
CA ASN A 410 -33.42 21.16 18.41
C ASN A 410 -32.45 20.00 18.12
N THR A 411 -32.05 19.32 19.19
CA THR A 411 -31.27 18.09 19.17
C THR A 411 -32.22 16.89 19.23
N ASN A 412 -32.09 15.96 18.29
CA ASN A 412 -32.47 14.56 18.51
C ASN A 412 -31.18 13.76 18.66
N SER A 413 -30.92 13.28 19.87
CA SER A 413 -29.83 12.36 20.17
C SER A 413 -30.17 10.97 19.64
N TYR A 414 -29.28 10.38 18.84
CA TYR A 414 -29.31 8.94 18.60
C TYR A 414 -28.14 8.27 19.34
N SER A 415 -28.54 7.43 20.29
CA SER A 415 -27.69 6.55 21.10
C SER A 415 -27.22 5.36 20.27
N TRP A 416 -25.95 4.98 20.43
CA TRP A 416 -25.20 4.00 19.63
C TRP A 416 -25.54 2.52 19.89
N ASN A 417 -26.78 2.18 20.26
CA ASN A 417 -27.16 0.80 20.63
C ASN A 417 -28.11 0.07 19.67
N ASP A 418 -28.52 0.65 18.53
CA ASP A 418 -29.55 0.05 17.65
C ASP A 418 -29.05 -0.46 16.28
N VAL A 419 -27.89 -1.13 16.20
CA VAL A 419 -27.54 -1.91 14.99
C VAL A 419 -27.00 -3.30 15.33
N ILE A 420 -27.69 -4.02 16.21
CA ILE A 420 -27.65 -5.50 16.23
C ILE A 420 -29.09 -6.00 16.34
N ASN A 421 -29.78 -6.03 15.19
CA ASN A 421 -30.81 -7.00 14.78
C ASN A 421 -31.79 -6.32 13.82
N THR A 422 -31.85 -6.80 12.59
CA THR A 422 -33.12 -7.04 11.88
C THR A 422 -32.84 -7.86 10.61
N ASN A 423 -33.36 -9.08 10.61
CA ASN A 423 -33.72 -9.78 9.38
C ASN A 423 -34.94 -9.07 8.78
N HIS A 424 -34.91 -8.71 7.49
CA HIS A 424 -36.04 -8.93 6.56
C HIS A 424 -35.66 -8.64 5.10
N SER A 425 -36.41 -9.28 4.23
CA SER A 425 -36.21 -9.58 2.82
C SER A 425 -36.34 -8.41 1.84
N SER A 426 -35.55 -8.49 0.77
CA SER A 426 -35.82 -8.11 -0.64
C SER A 426 -36.78 -6.96 -0.95
N GLU A 427 -36.28 -5.95 -1.66
CA GLU A 427 -36.95 -5.45 -2.85
C GLU A 427 -35.95 -4.88 -3.87
N ILE A 428 -36.03 -5.43 -5.08
CA ILE A 428 -35.29 -5.06 -6.28
C ILE A 428 -35.89 -3.75 -6.80
N HIS A 429 -35.10 -2.70 -7.00
CA HIS A 429 -35.43 -1.66 -7.99
C HIS A 429 -34.20 -1.28 -8.83
N SER A 430 -34.38 -1.45 -10.13
CA SER A 430 -33.43 -1.29 -11.22
C SER A 430 -33.05 0.17 -11.49
N GLY A 431 -31.76 0.43 -11.73
CA GLY A 431 -31.25 1.72 -12.20
C GLY A 431 -30.10 1.58 -13.20
N LYS A 432 -30.45 1.19 -14.44
CA LYS A 432 -29.74 1.34 -15.73
C LYS A 432 -28.21 1.57 -15.70
N LEU A 433 -27.50 0.46 -15.94
CA LEU A 433 -26.15 0.41 -16.52
C LEU A 433 -26.15 0.95 -17.96
N TYR A 434 -25.29 1.93 -18.27
CA TYR A 434 -24.89 2.23 -19.64
C TYR A 434 -23.58 1.53 -19.95
N PHE A 435 -23.67 0.35 -20.57
CA PHE A 435 -22.59 -0.21 -21.38
C PHE A 435 -23.19 -0.81 -22.66
N LYS A 436 -22.75 -0.29 -23.81
CA LYS A 436 -22.63 -1.04 -25.07
C LYS A 436 -21.16 -0.95 -25.45
N ASN A 437 -20.36 -1.97 -25.12
CA ASN A 437 -19.99 -3.11 -25.96
C ASN A 437 -19.45 -2.72 -27.34
N SER A 438 -18.12 -2.84 -27.52
CA SER A 438 -17.58 -3.41 -28.75
C SER A 438 -17.49 -4.93 -28.56
N SER A 439 -18.23 -5.61 -29.40
CA SER A 439 -18.36 -7.05 -29.53
C SER A 439 -17.04 -7.74 -29.93
N GLN A 440 -16.62 -8.73 -29.15
CA GLN A 440 -16.22 -10.02 -29.71
C GLN A 440 -16.94 -11.13 -28.95
N ASN A 441 -17.89 -11.74 -29.66
CA ASN A 441 -18.63 -12.91 -29.27
C ASN A 441 -17.68 -14.11 -29.19
N SER A 442 -17.25 -14.45 -27.98
CA SER A 442 -16.97 -15.83 -27.60
C SER A 442 -17.94 -16.12 -26.47
N LYS A 443 -18.96 -16.96 -26.71
CA LYS A 443 -19.84 -17.47 -25.65
C LYS A 443 -18.96 -18.18 -24.63
N ARG A 444 -18.57 -17.47 -23.57
CA ARG A 444 -17.79 -18.03 -22.47
C ARG A 444 -18.66 -19.13 -21.85
N LYS A 445 -18.15 -20.35 -21.79
CA LYS A 445 -18.86 -21.46 -21.12
C LYS A 445 -18.92 -21.11 -19.64
N VAL A 446 -20.14 -21.01 -19.11
CA VAL A 446 -20.41 -20.75 -17.70
C VAL A 446 -20.95 -22.05 -17.14
N TRP A 447 -20.22 -22.63 -16.20
CA TRP A 447 -20.65 -23.79 -15.43
C TRP A 447 -21.81 -23.37 -14.53
N GLN A 448 -22.74 -24.29 -14.31
CA GLN A 448 -23.89 -24.06 -13.45
C GLN A 448 -24.01 -25.16 -12.40
N TRP A 449 -24.59 -24.87 -11.24
CA TRP A 449 -25.01 -25.88 -10.27
C TRP A 449 -26.52 -25.85 -10.04
N ARG A 450 -27.09 -26.98 -9.67
CA ARG A 450 -28.52 -27.11 -9.38
C ARG A 450 -28.78 -26.74 -7.92
N ALA A 451 -29.59 -25.71 -7.70
CA ALA A 451 -30.07 -25.30 -6.39
C ALA A 451 -31.20 -26.23 -5.87
N GLU A 452 -31.53 -26.10 -4.59
CA GLU A 452 -32.55 -26.93 -3.92
C GLU A 452 -33.96 -26.77 -4.54
N ASP A 453 -34.23 -25.64 -5.18
CA ASP A 453 -35.47 -25.38 -5.92
C ASP A 453 -35.44 -25.88 -7.38
N ASN A 454 -34.47 -26.72 -7.74
CA ASN A 454 -34.19 -27.28 -9.06
C ASN A 454 -33.79 -26.26 -10.15
N ARG A 455 -33.47 -25.01 -9.79
CA ARG A 455 -32.95 -24.03 -10.76
C ARG A 455 -31.45 -24.19 -10.95
N TRP A 456 -30.99 -23.93 -12.17
CA TRP A 456 -29.56 -23.86 -12.49
C TRP A 456 -29.06 -22.45 -12.20
N ILE A 457 -28.01 -22.35 -11.38
CA ILE A 457 -27.38 -21.09 -10.98
C ILE A 457 -25.95 -21.06 -11.51
N ASP A 458 -25.56 -19.94 -12.10
CA ASP A 458 -24.24 -19.70 -12.67
C ASP A 458 -23.18 -19.60 -11.57
N PHE A 459 -22.08 -20.35 -11.70
CA PHE A 459 -20.89 -20.17 -10.86
C PHE A 459 -20.41 -18.71 -10.92
N PRO A 460 -20.16 -18.08 -9.75
CA PRO A 460 -19.43 -16.81 -9.67
C PRO A 460 -18.14 -16.89 -10.49
N ARG A 461 -17.71 -15.75 -11.04
CA ARG A 461 -16.64 -15.71 -12.06
C ARG A 461 -15.34 -16.38 -11.59
N ASP A 462 -14.97 -16.16 -10.35
CA ASP A 462 -13.82 -16.76 -9.67
C ASP A 462 -13.95 -18.28 -9.55
N ALA A 463 -15.12 -18.79 -9.16
CA ALA A 463 -15.39 -20.23 -9.12
C ALA A 463 -15.41 -20.84 -10.53
N ASN A 464 -16.02 -20.17 -11.51
CA ASN A 464 -16.09 -20.63 -12.89
C ASN A 464 -14.70 -20.72 -13.53
N ASP A 465 -13.82 -19.74 -13.27
CA ASP A 465 -12.44 -19.75 -13.79
C ASP A 465 -11.61 -20.90 -13.20
N VAL A 466 -11.85 -21.30 -11.94
CA VAL A 466 -11.23 -22.47 -11.31
C VAL A 466 -11.74 -23.78 -11.91
N ILE A 467 -13.05 -23.90 -12.11
CA ILE A 467 -13.70 -25.07 -12.71
C ILE A 467 -13.24 -25.28 -14.15
N GLU A 468 -13.24 -24.21 -14.96
CA GLU A 468 -12.83 -24.26 -16.37
C GLU A 468 -11.33 -24.57 -16.51
N LYS A 469 -10.49 -24.00 -15.64
CA LYS A 469 -9.05 -24.32 -15.59
C LYS A 469 -8.80 -25.78 -15.19
N GLY A 470 -9.60 -26.31 -14.26
CA GLY A 470 -9.55 -27.72 -13.88
C GLY A 470 -10.01 -28.66 -15.00
N PHE A 471 -11.11 -28.30 -15.68
CA PHE A 471 -11.70 -29.08 -16.77
C PHE A 471 -10.82 -29.10 -18.02
N SER A 472 -10.26 -27.95 -18.42
CA SER A 472 -9.40 -27.82 -19.61
C SER A 472 -8.07 -28.56 -19.49
N ARG A 473 -7.60 -28.81 -18.28
CA ARG A 473 -6.35 -29.55 -18.02
C ARG A 473 -6.50 -31.06 -18.09
N GLY A 474 -7.73 -31.61 -18.11
CA GLY A 474 -8.02 -33.04 -18.28
C GLY A 474 -7.62 -33.98 -17.11
N ASP A 475 -6.60 -33.63 -16.34
CA ASP A 475 -6.01 -34.50 -15.30
C ASP A 475 -6.59 -34.29 -13.89
N VAL A 476 -7.35 -33.21 -13.68
CA VAL A 476 -7.89 -32.85 -12.36
C VAL A 476 -9.30 -33.41 -12.20
N ALA A 477 -9.45 -34.49 -11.42
CA ALA A 477 -10.76 -35.11 -11.17
C ALA A 477 -11.63 -34.33 -10.17
N THR A 478 -11.04 -33.44 -9.37
CA THR A 478 -11.75 -32.68 -8.34
C THR A 478 -11.13 -31.29 -8.15
N VAL A 479 -11.96 -30.26 -8.09
CA VAL A 479 -11.58 -28.89 -7.73
C VAL A 479 -12.34 -28.43 -6.48
N ILE A 480 -11.78 -27.50 -5.72
CA ILE A 480 -12.46 -26.87 -4.57
C ILE A 480 -12.72 -25.41 -4.93
N VAL A 481 -13.96 -24.97 -4.75
CA VAL A 481 -14.39 -23.58 -4.97
C VAL A 481 -15.05 -23.06 -3.70
N ILE A 482 -15.02 -21.75 -3.48
CA ILE A 482 -15.72 -21.11 -2.35
C ILE A 482 -17.03 -20.54 -2.88
N LEU A 483 -18.15 -21.03 -2.38
CA LEU A 483 -19.48 -20.48 -2.65
C LEU A 483 -20.05 -19.89 -1.36
N ASN A 484 -20.41 -18.61 -1.38
CA ASN A 484 -20.97 -17.90 -0.23
C ASN A 484 -20.13 -18.06 1.06
N GLY A 485 -18.80 -18.04 0.94
CA GLY A 485 -17.89 -18.21 2.07
C GLY A 485 -17.72 -19.65 2.57
N HIS A 486 -18.20 -20.66 1.83
CA HIS A 486 -18.06 -22.07 2.19
C HIS A 486 -17.30 -22.87 1.11
N PRO A 487 -16.34 -23.72 1.50
CA PRO A 487 -15.67 -24.59 0.55
C PRO A 487 -16.63 -25.68 0.03
N CYS A 488 -16.67 -25.80 -1.29
CA CYS A 488 -17.44 -26.79 -2.02
C CYS A 488 -16.50 -27.60 -2.91
N ARG A 489 -16.57 -28.93 -2.78
CA ARG A 489 -15.76 -29.87 -3.54
C ARG A 489 -16.50 -30.29 -4.81
N ILE A 490 -15.99 -29.92 -5.97
CA ILE A 490 -16.55 -30.25 -7.27
C ILE A 490 -15.82 -31.44 -7.86
N ASN A 491 -16.56 -32.48 -8.24
CA ASN A 491 -16.06 -33.61 -9.00
C ASN A 491 -16.42 -33.44 -10.48
N LEU A 492 -15.44 -33.05 -11.29
CA LEU A 492 -15.63 -32.73 -12.71
C LEU A 492 -15.97 -33.97 -13.56
N LYS A 493 -15.53 -35.16 -13.14
CA LYS A 493 -15.84 -36.43 -13.84
C LYS A 493 -17.27 -36.89 -13.57
N LYS A 494 -17.72 -36.74 -12.33
CA LYS A 494 -19.08 -37.13 -11.90
C LYS A 494 -20.12 -36.02 -12.10
N ARG A 495 -19.70 -34.80 -12.47
CA ARG A 495 -20.56 -33.62 -12.62
C ARG A 495 -21.42 -33.35 -11.39
N ILE A 496 -20.78 -33.41 -10.21
CA ILE A 496 -21.42 -33.10 -8.92
C ILE A 496 -20.57 -32.18 -8.07
N MET A 497 -21.23 -31.40 -7.21
CA MET A 497 -20.65 -30.56 -6.18
C MET A 497 -21.09 -31.06 -4.80
N VAL A 498 -20.15 -31.16 -3.86
CA VAL A 498 -20.39 -31.54 -2.47
C VAL A 498 -20.02 -30.37 -1.57
N ASN A 499 -20.98 -29.85 -0.80
CA ASN A 499 -20.68 -28.87 0.24
C ASN A 499 -19.89 -29.56 1.36
N THR A 500 -18.67 -29.10 1.67
CA THR A 500 -17.80 -29.82 2.62
C THR A 500 -18.22 -29.67 4.08
N LYS A 501 -19.15 -28.74 4.37
CA LYS A 501 -19.67 -28.49 5.72
C LYS A 501 -20.98 -29.23 5.97
N SER A 502 -21.90 -29.22 5.01
CA SER A 502 -23.20 -29.91 5.16
C SER A 502 -23.25 -31.32 4.57
N GLY A 503 -22.31 -31.68 3.69
CA GLY A 503 -22.31 -32.94 2.96
C GLY A 503 -23.34 -33.01 1.84
N ALA A 504 -24.12 -31.96 1.60
CA ALA A 504 -25.12 -31.91 0.55
C ALA A 504 -24.49 -32.04 -0.84
N VAL A 505 -25.09 -32.86 -1.71
CA VAL A 505 -24.63 -33.14 -3.07
C VAL A 505 -25.59 -32.52 -4.07
N THR A 506 -25.05 -31.78 -5.03
CA THR A 506 -25.82 -31.09 -6.10
C THR A 506 -25.19 -31.35 -7.46
N ASP A 507 -26.01 -31.37 -8.52
CA ASP A 507 -25.54 -31.57 -9.89
C ASP A 507 -24.87 -30.30 -10.43
N ILE A 508 -23.88 -30.47 -11.32
CA ILE A 508 -23.27 -29.37 -12.09
C ILE A 508 -23.30 -29.65 -13.60
N GLN A 509 -23.37 -28.63 -14.45
CA GLN A 509 -23.38 -28.80 -15.91
C GLN A 509 -22.49 -27.83 -16.68
#